data_AF-A0A5S4VTP4-F1
#
_entry.id   AF-A0A5S4VTP4-F1
#
_cell.length_a   1.000
_cell.length_b   1.000
_cell.length_c   1.000
_cell.angle_alpha   90.00
_cell.angle_beta   90.00
_cell.angle_gamma   90.00
#
_symmetry.space_group_name_H-M   'P 1'
#
loop_
_entity.id
_entity.type
_entity.pdbx_description
1 polymer ?
#
loop_
_entity_poly.entity_id
_entity_poly.type
_entity_poly.pdbx_seq_one_letter_code
_entity_poly.pdbx_strand_id
1 'polypeptide(L)'
;MQGDLLAELPAISYVWETPNRRPRRAEWDTPDPANPRRLTPAMRAKLERIVSRAPEVMVKITGRTKGVAHLKSHLAYITRNGELDAETEQGAVMTGRSGLKDLQQRWEDDADLDNKRRRDGSLSINIILSMPAGTDAVVVKDSARAFAIETFGYNHDYVFVQHLDDKHPHVHLTVRSLGQDGRRLNPRKADLQVWRERFAGELRLRGIAAEATPRRTRGRIRKADRGAVMALRERKITPEVDRLAREEVLREVRGGKTTERAWENRIRSRQDAIRQRYLDYAAELQRSGAARDDALAGQIRQFVKDMPAVETRRHVLKRELSELADSRRRSAEQSVNVDRRDDTRRDERSK
;
A
#
# COMPACT_ATOMS: atom_id res chain seq x y z
N MET A 1 -9.20 37.22 -23.69
CA MET A 1 -8.00 36.95 -22.87
C MET A 1 -8.38 35.95 -21.79
N GLN A 2 -8.32 34.67 -22.12
CA GLN A 2 -8.47 33.56 -21.17
C GLN A 2 -7.06 33.01 -20.96
N GLY A 3 -6.40 33.53 -19.93
CA GLY A 3 -5.09 33.09 -19.48
C GLY A 3 -5.23 32.55 -18.07
N ASP A 4 -4.86 31.29 -17.92
CA ASP A 4 -4.08 30.80 -16.79
C ASP A 4 -4.75 30.68 -15.40
N LEU A 5 -5.83 29.91 -15.32
CA LEU A 5 -6.37 29.38 -14.05
C LEU A 5 -5.97 27.92 -13.76
N LEU A 6 -5.06 27.35 -14.57
CA LEU A 6 -4.51 26.01 -14.38
C LEU A 6 -3.11 26.01 -13.73
N ALA A 7 -2.45 27.16 -13.63
CA ALA A 7 -1.13 27.31 -13.00
C ALA A 7 -1.17 27.57 -11.47
N GLU A 8 -2.35 27.80 -10.87
CA GLU A 8 -2.51 28.06 -9.42
C GLU A 8 -3.19 26.91 -8.64
N LEU A 9 -2.95 25.65 -9.04
CA LEU A 9 -3.41 24.49 -8.26
C LEU A 9 -2.26 23.91 -7.42
N PRO A 10 -2.26 24.05 -6.08
CA PRO A 10 -1.20 23.50 -5.24
C PRO A 10 -1.23 21.97 -5.19
N ALA A 11 -0.04 21.35 -5.22
CA ALA A 11 0.14 19.90 -5.13
C ALA A 11 -0.36 19.33 -3.78
N ILE A 12 -1.03 18.19 -3.86
CA ILE A 12 -1.82 17.55 -2.80
C ILE A 12 -0.91 16.79 -1.81
N SER A 13 -0.79 17.26 -0.55
CA SER A 13 -0.10 16.51 0.52
C SER A 13 -0.47 16.95 1.95
N TYR A 14 -1.74 16.86 2.40
CA TYR A 14 -2.08 17.11 3.81
C TYR A 14 -3.26 16.30 4.33
N VAL A 15 -3.04 15.06 4.79
CA VAL A 15 -3.94 14.43 5.80
C VAL A 15 -3.21 13.46 6.77
N TRP A 16 -1.95 13.05 6.56
CA TRP A 16 -1.36 11.98 7.40
C TRP A 16 0.07 12.22 7.87
N GLU A 17 0.22 12.74 9.08
CA GLU A 17 1.44 12.52 9.87
C GLU A 17 1.46 11.06 10.34
N THR A 18 2.30 10.24 9.70
CA THR A 18 2.75 9.01 10.37
C THR A 18 3.85 9.38 11.34
N PRO A 19 3.84 8.94 12.60
CA PRO A 19 5.00 9.05 13.46
C PRO A 19 6.04 8.00 13.03
N ASN A 20 6.69 8.23 11.89
CA ASN A 20 8.03 7.72 11.65
C ASN A 20 8.98 8.70 12.32
N ARG A 21 9.86 8.23 13.21
CA ARG A 21 10.88 9.09 13.84
C ARG A 21 11.70 9.77 12.73
N ARG A 22 11.44 11.07 12.54
CA ARG A 22 12.10 12.02 11.62
C ARG A 22 11.83 11.79 10.12
N PRO A 23 10.70 12.24 9.56
CA PRO A 23 10.74 12.83 8.22
C PRO A 23 11.51 14.16 8.33
N ARG A 24 12.40 14.42 7.38
CA ARG A 24 12.80 15.81 7.10
C ARG A 24 11.51 16.47 6.62
N ARG A 25 11.02 17.51 7.31
CA ARG A 25 9.90 18.30 6.78
C ARG A 25 10.33 18.75 5.38
N ALA A 26 9.60 18.37 4.35
CA ALA A 26 9.68 19.07 3.09
C ALA A 26 9.42 20.55 3.38
N GLU A 27 10.05 21.47 2.66
CA GLU A 27 9.89 22.92 2.86
C GLU A 27 8.41 23.37 2.82
N TRP A 28 7.59 22.57 2.14
CA TRP A 28 6.16 22.71 1.98
C TRP A 28 5.34 22.05 3.12
N ASP A 29 5.95 21.27 4.04
CA ASP A 29 5.31 20.64 5.21
C ASP A 29 5.05 21.61 6.38
N THR A 30 4.92 22.91 6.11
CA THR A 30 4.58 23.90 7.13
C THR A 30 3.06 24.10 7.10
N PRO A 31 2.31 23.72 8.15
CA PRO A 31 0.89 24.07 8.26
C PRO A 31 0.72 25.57 8.06
N ASP A 32 -0.44 26.01 7.56
CA ASP A 32 -0.84 27.41 7.70
C ASP A 32 -0.61 27.81 9.17
N PRO A 33 0.32 28.74 9.44
CA PRO A 33 0.66 29.12 10.81
C PRO A 33 -0.54 29.72 11.55
N ALA A 34 -1.62 30.09 10.83
CA ALA A 34 -2.81 30.70 11.40
C ALA A 34 -3.86 29.69 11.89
N ASN A 35 -4.14 28.57 11.20
CA ASN A 35 -5.20 27.64 11.67
C ASN A 35 -5.13 26.18 11.11
N PRO A 36 -4.46 25.24 11.80
CA PRO A 36 -4.30 23.84 11.35
C PRO A 36 -5.57 22.98 11.41
N ARG A 37 -6.73 23.58 11.72
CA ARG A 37 -8.02 22.91 11.91
C ARG A 37 -9.04 23.15 10.80
N ARG A 38 -8.73 23.94 9.76
CA ARG A 38 -9.70 24.24 8.69
C ARG A 38 -9.60 23.24 7.54
N LEU A 39 -10.73 22.65 7.14
CA LEU A 39 -10.85 21.81 5.96
C LEU A 39 -10.63 22.64 4.69
N THR A 40 -9.55 22.34 3.97
CA THR A 40 -9.30 22.93 2.65
C THR A 40 -10.11 22.20 1.56
N PRO A 41 -10.37 22.83 0.40
CA PRO A 41 -11.01 22.16 -0.74
C PRO A 41 -10.29 20.88 -1.17
N ALA A 42 -8.95 20.85 -1.10
CA ALA A 42 -8.16 19.67 -1.43
C ALA A 42 -8.37 18.52 -0.40
N MET A 43 -8.46 18.85 0.89
CA MET A 43 -8.78 17.88 1.93
C MET A 43 -10.19 17.32 1.77
N ARG A 44 -11.17 18.18 1.46
CA ARG A 44 -12.54 17.77 1.16
C ARG A 44 -12.57 16.77 -0.01
N ALA A 45 -11.95 17.10 -1.14
CA ALA A 45 -11.93 16.22 -2.30
C ALA A 45 -11.23 14.88 -2.00
N LYS A 46 -10.22 14.88 -1.13
CA LYS A 46 -9.57 13.63 -0.66
C LYS A 46 -10.50 12.81 0.22
N LEU A 47 -11.24 13.44 1.14
CA LEU A 47 -12.22 12.75 1.97
C LEU A 47 -13.33 12.14 1.11
N GLU A 48 -13.85 12.88 0.14
CA GLU A 48 -14.83 12.40 -0.84
C GLU A 48 -14.35 11.13 -1.56
N ARG A 49 -13.11 11.12 -2.07
CA ARG A 49 -12.52 9.93 -2.72
C ARG A 49 -12.33 8.75 -1.78
N ILE A 50 -11.98 9.02 -0.52
CA ILE A 50 -11.81 7.96 0.48
C ILE A 50 -13.16 7.31 0.80
N VAL A 51 -14.20 8.11 1.05
CA VAL A 51 -15.54 7.58 1.39
C VAL A 51 -16.21 6.92 0.19
N SER A 52 -15.96 7.43 -1.03
CA SER A 52 -16.41 6.80 -2.27
C SER A 52 -15.60 5.56 -2.65
N ARG A 53 -14.57 5.20 -1.86
CA ARG A 53 -13.69 4.05 -2.08
C ARG A 53 -13.02 4.05 -3.46
N ALA A 54 -12.49 5.22 -3.87
CA ALA A 54 -11.74 5.34 -5.11
C ALA A 54 -10.61 4.29 -5.20
N PRO A 55 -10.31 3.76 -6.41
CA PRO A 55 -9.21 2.84 -6.65
C PRO A 55 -7.88 3.31 -6.04
N GLU A 56 -7.17 2.38 -5.40
CA GLU A 56 -5.95 2.69 -4.65
C GLU A 56 -4.72 2.34 -5.50
N VAL A 57 -3.87 3.32 -5.75
CA VAL A 57 -2.67 3.14 -6.55
C VAL A 57 -1.62 2.32 -5.80
N MET A 58 -0.79 1.57 -6.53
CA MET A 58 0.35 0.87 -5.95
C MET A 58 1.65 1.30 -6.62
N VAL A 59 2.51 1.92 -5.82
CA VAL A 59 3.92 2.16 -6.15
C VAL A 59 4.79 1.33 -5.21
N LYS A 60 5.71 0.54 -5.77
CA LYS A 60 6.60 -0.34 -5.01
C LYS A 60 7.98 -0.37 -5.65
N ILE A 61 9.02 -0.31 -4.81
CA ILE A 61 10.37 -0.69 -5.22
C ILE A 61 10.47 -2.21 -5.19
N THR A 62 10.75 -2.83 -6.32
CA THR A 62 10.89 -4.28 -6.46
C THR A 62 12.30 -4.76 -6.17
N GLY A 63 13.30 -3.93 -6.47
CA GLY A 63 14.69 -4.28 -6.26
C GLY A 63 15.64 -3.16 -6.61
N ARG A 64 16.93 -3.46 -6.44
CA ARG A 64 18.04 -2.62 -6.87
C ARG A 64 19.04 -3.48 -7.61
N THR A 65 19.60 -2.96 -8.68
CA THR A 65 20.71 -3.61 -9.38
C THR A 65 22.03 -3.04 -8.85
N LYS A 66 23.06 -3.88 -8.74
CA LYS A 66 24.38 -3.49 -8.21
C LYS A 66 25.50 -3.65 -9.24
N GLY A 67 25.27 -4.39 -10.31
CA GLY A 67 26.27 -4.69 -11.32
C GLY A 67 25.65 -4.70 -12.71
N VAL A 68 26.47 -4.44 -13.71
CA VAL A 68 26.06 -4.27 -15.11
C VAL A 68 25.32 -5.51 -15.62
N ALA A 69 25.83 -6.71 -15.35
CA ALA A 69 25.17 -7.95 -15.76
C ALA A 69 23.74 -8.06 -15.20
N HIS A 70 23.53 -7.74 -13.92
CA HIS A 70 22.19 -7.76 -13.30
C HIS A 70 21.28 -6.67 -13.90
N LEU A 71 21.83 -5.49 -14.19
CA LEU A 71 21.10 -4.44 -14.89
C LEU A 71 20.66 -4.88 -16.29
N LYS A 72 21.57 -5.42 -17.10
CA LYS A 72 21.28 -5.93 -18.46
C LYS A 72 20.18 -6.99 -18.42
N SER A 73 20.29 -7.97 -17.53
CA SER A 73 19.26 -8.99 -17.33
C SER A 73 17.93 -8.40 -16.90
N HIS A 74 17.92 -7.36 -16.06
CA HIS A 74 16.69 -6.69 -15.66
C HIS A 74 16.04 -5.93 -16.82
N LEU A 75 16.82 -5.19 -17.61
CA LEU A 75 16.35 -4.48 -18.80
C LEU A 75 15.77 -5.46 -19.83
N ALA A 76 16.45 -6.59 -20.05
CA ALA A 76 15.95 -7.66 -20.90
C ALA A 76 14.65 -8.26 -20.35
N TYR A 77 14.54 -8.47 -19.05
CA TYR A 77 13.32 -8.96 -18.42
C TYR A 77 12.13 -8.00 -18.62
N ILE A 78 12.29 -6.71 -18.31
CA ILE A 78 11.19 -5.74 -18.41
C ILE A 78 10.80 -5.45 -19.87
N THR A 79 11.71 -5.60 -20.83
CA THR A 79 11.40 -5.42 -22.26
C THR A 79 10.98 -6.73 -22.94
N ARG A 80 10.89 -7.86 -22.22
CA ARG A 80 10.70 -9.20 -22.80
C ARG A 80 11.70 -9.47 -23.94
N ASN A 81 12.98 -9.19 -23.69
CA ASN A 81 14.08 -9.26 -24.67
C ASN A 81 13.86 -8.38 -25.91
N GLY A 82 13.26 -7.19 -25.74
CA GLY A 82 12.98 -6.23 -26.80
C GLY A 82 11.68 -6.48 -27.57
N GLU A 83 10.81 -7.38 -27.10
CA GLU A 83 9.45 -7.56 -27.65
C GLU A 83 8.51 -6.42 -27.22
N LEU A 84 8.79 -5.77 -26.08
CA LEU A 84 8.03 -4.62 -25.59
C LEU A 84 8.82 -3.33 -25.78
N ASP A 85 8.11 -2.31 -26.26
CA ASP A 85 8.65 -0.97 -26.41
C ASP A 85 8.96 -0.33 -25.05
N ALA A 86 10.15 0.25 -24.95
CA ALA A 86 10.58 1.00 -23.78
C ALA A 86 10.67 2.49 -24.10
N GLU A 87 10.30 3.33 -23.15
CA GLU A 87 10.44 4.79 -23.29
C GLU A 87 11.48 5.31 -22.30
N THR A 88 12.38 6.17 -22.78
CA THR A 88 13.45 6.78 -21.98
C THR A 88 13.09 8.19 -21.52
N GLU A 89 13.95 8.80 -20.70
CA GLU A 89 13.82 10.16 -20.20
C GLU A 89 13.74 11.24 -21.29
N GLN A 90 14.32 10.98 -22.47
CA GLN A 90 14.24 11.89 -23.63
C GLN A 90 12.95 11.74 -24.45
N GLY A 91 12.05 10.84 -24.04
CA GLY A 91 10.88 10.46 -24.84
C GLY A 91 11.23 9.61 -26.07
N ALA A 92 12.45 9.08 -26.15
CA ALA A 92 12.82 8.15 -27.21
C ALA A 92 12.15 6.79 -26.96
N VAL A 93 11.47 6.28 -27.99
CA VAL A 93 10.88 4.94 -27.97
C VAL A 93 11.92 3.95 -28.50
N MET A 94 12.29 3.00 -27.66
CA MET A 94 13.23 1.94 -27.97
C MET A 94 12.44 0.68 -28.32
N THR A 95 12.50 0.30 -29.59
CA THR A 95 11.79 -0.85 -30.15
C THR A 95 12.77 -1.97 -30.50
N GLY A 96 12.43 -3.22 -30.21
CA GLY A 96 13.20 -4.36 -30.65
C GLY A 96 14.49 -4.62 -29.86
N ARG A 97 15.23 -5.65 -30.31
CA ARG A 97 16.49 -6.08 -29.69
C ARG A 97 17.64 -5.10 -29.86
N SER A 98 17.67 -4.34 -30.95
CA SER A 98 18.70 -3.32 -31.20
C SER A 98 18.61 -2.20 -30.16
N GLY A 99 17.41 -1.63 -29.97
CA GLY A 99 17.18 -0.62 -28.94
C GLY A 99 17.56 -1.12 -27.54
N LEU A 100 17.17 -2.34 -27.18
CA LEU A 100 17.59 -2.92 -25.89
C LEU A 100 19.12 -2.98 -25.74
N LYS A 101 19.85 -3.40 -26.78
CA LYS A 101 21.32 -3.46 -26.74
C LYS A 101 21.94 -2.07 -26.59
N ASP A 102 21.42 -1.08 -27.31
CA ASP A 102 21.92 0.30 -27.23
C ASP A 102 21.71 0.90 -25.84
N LEU A 103 20.56 0.62 -25.21
CA LEU A 103 20.28 1.03 -23.83
C LEU A 103 21.22 0.35 -22.84
N GLN A 104 21.40 -0.96 -23.00
CA GLN A 104 22.28 -1.77 -22.17
C GLN A 104 23.73 -1.31 -22.27
N GLN A 105 24.20 -0.94 -23.47
CA GLN A 105 25.54 -0.44 -23.69
C GLN A 105 25.71 0.95 -23.05
N ARG A 106 24.77 1.87 -23.29
CA ARG A 106 24.81 3.22 -22.70
C ARG A 106 24.93 3.18 -21.18
N TRP A 107 24.09 2.39 -20.52
CA TRP A 107 24.11 2.31 -19.06
C TRP A 107 25.31 1.49 -18.52
N GLU A 108 25.91 0.62 -19.32
CA GLU A 108 27.19 -0.03 -19.00
C GLU A 108 28.33 0.99 -19.03
N ASP A 109 28.42 1.78 -20.10
CA ASP A 109 29.43 2.83 -20.25
C ASP A 109 29.35 3.82 -19.07
N ASP A 110 28.14 4.26 -18.71
CA ASP A 110 27.90 5.10 -17.54
C ASP A 110 28.32 4.43 -16.23
N ALA A 111 28.04 3.14 -16.07
CA ALA A 111 28.42 2.38 -14.88
C ALA A 111 29.94 2.24 -14.75
N ASP A 112 30.66 2.06 -15.86
CA ASP A 112 32.12 1.97 -15.87
C ASP A 112 32.80 3.30 -15.55
N LEU A 113 32.20 4.42 -15.96
CA LEU A 113 32.62 5.76 -15.51
C LEU A 113 32.41 5.95 -14.00
N ASP A 114 31.34 5.39 -13.43
CA ASP A 114 31.01 5.47 -12.00
C ASP A 114 31.78 4.46 -11.12
N ASN A 115 32.20 3.31 -11.66
CA ASN A 115 32.88 2.22 -10.95
C ASN A 115 34.15 2.66 -10.20
N LYS A 116 34.78 3.77 -10.61
CA LYS A 116 35.94 4.38 -9.93
C LYS A 116 35.59 5.04 -8.59
N ARG A 117 34.31 5.31 -8.31
CA ARG A 117 33.87 6.12 -7.15
C ARG A 117 33.40 5.31 -5.95
N ARG A 118 32.66 4.20 -6.11
CA ARG A 118 32.32 3.22 -5.04
C ARG A 118 31.82 1.87 -5.58
N ARG A 119 32.48 0.77 -5.19
CA ARG A 119 32.14 -0.62 -5.59
C ARG A 119 30.78 -1.15 -5.10
N ASP A 120 30.18 -0.56 -4.05
CA ASP A 120 28.96 -1.11 -3.41
C ASP A 120 27.67 -0.32 -3.69
N GLY A 121 27.71 0.70 -4.57
CA GLY A 121 26.54 1.50 -4.93
C GLY A 121 25.54 0.72 -5.77
N SER A 122 24.23 0.94 -5.58
CA SER A 122 23.25 0.47 -6.59
C SER A 122 23.43 1.25 -7.89
N LEU A 123 23.34 0.57 -9.02
CA LEU A 123 23.33 1.16 -10.36
C LEU A 123 21.94 1.65 -10.73
N SER A 124 20.90 0.85 -10.45
CA SER A 124 19.51 1.23 -10.68
C SER A 124 18.57 0.86 -9.53
N ILE A 125 17.43 1.55 -9.49
CA ILE A 125 16.29 1.24 -8.64
C ILE A 125 15.12 0.86 -9.53
N ASN A 126 14.53 -0.30 -9.25
CA ASN A 126 13.41 -0.82 -10.03
C ASN A 126 12.12 -0.54 -9.27
N ILE A 127 11.19 0.14 -9.91
CA ILE A 127 9.91 0.60 -9.38
C ILE A 127 8.81 -0.01 -10.24
N ILE A 128 7.73 -0.44 -9.62
CA ILE A 128 6.48 -0.79 -10.31
C ILE A 128 5.42 0.23 -9.91
N LEU A 129 4.73 0.76 -10.91
CA LEU A 129 3.49 1.53 -10.80
C LEU A 129 2.36 0.64 -11.30
N SER A 130 1.26 0.54 -10.57
CA SER A 130 0.15 -0.34 -10.96
C SER A 130 -1.18 0.14 -10.42
N MET A 131 -2.24 -0.32 -11.09
CA MET A 131 -3.62 0.00 -10.78
C MET A 131 -4.49 -1.26 -10.64
N PRO A 132 -5.62 -1.19 -9.92
CA PRO A 132 -6.60 -2.26 -9.89
C PRO A 132 -7.11 -2.65 -11.29
N ALA A 133 -7.59 -3.89 -11.42
CA ALA A 133 -8.14 -4.41 -12.66
C ALA A 133 -9.33 -3.55 -13.14
N GLY A 134 -9.47 -3.40 -14.45
CA GLY A 134 -10.50 -2.54 -15.07
C GLY A 134 -10.09 -1.07 -15.25
N THR A 135 -8.87 -0.69 -14.86
CA THR A 135 -8.31 0.63 -15.16
C THR A 135 -7.75 0.64 -16.59
N ASP A 136 -7.96 1.73 -17.34
CA ASP A 136 -7.39 1.87 -18.69
C ASP A 136 -5.86 1.84 -18.65
N ALA A 137 -5.28 0.87 -19.34
CA ALA A 137 -3.84 0.67 -19.37
C ALA A 137 -3.11 1.83 -20.08
N VAL A 138 -3.67 2.39 -21.15
CA VAL A 138 -3.02 3.49 -21.89
C VAL A 138 -2.86 4.70 -20.99
N VAL A 139 -3.94 5.06 -20.28
CA VAL A 139 -3.91 6.17 -19.32
C VAL A 139 -2.94 5.88 -18.17
N VAL A 140 -2.85 4.64 -17.70
CA VAL A 140 -1.85 4.23 -16.68
C VAL A 140 -0.42 4.45 -17.18
N LYS A 141 -0.13 4.13 -18.44
CA LYS A 141 1.18 4.39 -19.07
C LYS A 141 1.47 5.88 -19.15
N ASP A 142 0.51 6.69 -19.60
CA ASP A 142 0.67 8.14 -19.71
C ASP A 142 0.83 8.83 -18.34
N SER A 143 0.09 8.37 -17.32
CA SER A 143 0.28 8.82 -15.93
C SER A 143 1.64 8.40 -15.39
N ALA A 144 2.14 7.21 -15.74
CA ALA A 144 3.47 6.76 -15.34
C ALA A 144 4.58 7.58 -16.01
N ARG A 145 4.41 7.94 -17.29
CA ARG A 145 5.32 8.84 -18.02
C ARG A 145 5.41 10.19 -17.31
N ALA A 146 4.28 10.84 -17.05
CA ALA A 146 4.27 12.15 -16.38
C ALA A 146 4.84 12.08 -14.95
N PHE A 147 4.52 11.03 -14.21
CA PHE A 147 5.12 10.76 -12.90
C PHE A 147 6.65 10.66 -12.99
N ALA A 148 7.18 9.96 -13.98
CA ALA A 148 8.61 9.76 -14.16
C ALA A 148 9.32 11.07 -14.54
N ILE A 149 8.73 11.86 -15.44
CA ILE A 149 9.24 13.20 -15.82
C ILE A 149 9.33 14.09 -14.57
N GLU A 150 8.23 14.23 -13.83
CA GLU A 150 8.14 15.14 -12.68
C GLU A 150 8.99 14.68 -11.48
N THR A 151 9.18 13.37 -11.30
CA THR A 151 9.89 12.83 -10.13
C THR A 151 11.37 12.63 -10.37
N PHE A 152 11.76 12.28 -11.60
CA PHE A 152 13.12 11.84 -11.92
C PHE A 152 13.75 12.62 -13.08
N GLY A 153 12.96 13.14 -14.03
CA GLY A 153 13.46 13.71 -15.28
C GLY A 153 14.41 14.89 -15.14
N TYR A 154 14.39 15.61 -14.00
CA TYR A 154 15.35 16.68 -13.75
C TYR A 154 16.78 16.18 -13.48
N ASN A 155 16.95 15.02 -12.83
CA ASN A 155 18.24 14.61 -12.29
C ASN A 155 18.63 13.16 -12.58
N HIS A 156 17.72 12.30 -13.01
CA HIS A 156 17.97 10.87 -13.14
C HIS A 156 17.47 10.35 -14.49
N ASP A 157 18.31 9.57 -15.15
CA ASP A 157 17.95 8.84 -16.35
C ASP A 157 17.04 7.67 -15.96
N TYR A 158 16.04 7.37 -16.79
CA TYR A 158 15.09 6.32 -16.49
C TYR A 158 14.53 5.70 -17.76
N VAL A 159 14.12 4.46 -17.62
CA VAL A 159 13.40 3.73 -18.66
C VAL A 159 12.15 3.13 -18.08
N PHE A 160 11.05 3.18 -18.82
CA PHE A 160 9.83 2.49 -18.41
C PHE A 160 9.20 1.69 -19.53
N VAL A 161 8.53 0.61 -19.13
CA VAL A 161 7.88 -0.35 -20.01
C VAL A 161 6.52 -0.70 -19.42
N GLN A 162 5.49 -0.71 -20.27
CA GLN A 162 4.16 -1.17 -19.87
C GLN A 162 4.02 -2.67 -20.07
N HIS A 163 3.49 -3.36 -19.05
CA HIS A 163 3.15 -4.78 -19.11
C HIS A 163 1.62 -4.94 -19.06
N LEU A 164 1.09 -5.83 -19.90
CA LEU A 164 -0.35 -6.13 -20.06
C LEU A 164 -0.67 -7.62 -19.81
N ASP A 165 0.29 -8.37 -19.28
CA ASP A 165 0.21 -9.82 -19.05
C ASP A 165 -0.52 -10.20 -17.75
N ASP A 166 -0.73 -9.24 -16.84
CA ASP A 166 -1.48 -9.42 -15.60
C ASP A 166 -2.86 -8.75 -15.70
N LYS A 167 -3.80 -9.19 -14.85
CA LYS A 167 -5.11 -8.57 -14.64
C LYS A 167 -5.01 -7.10 -14.20
N HIS A 168 -3.87 -6.74 -13.61
CA HIS A 168 -3.57 -5.40 -13.13
C HIS A 168 -2.66 -4.67 -14.11
N PRO A 169 -3.13 -3.57 -14.75
CA PRO A 169 -2.26 -2.78 -15.61
C PRO A 169 -1.11 -2.21 -14.78
N HIS A 170 0.12 -2.44 -15.25
CA HIS A 170 1.30 -2.01 -14.53
C HIS A 170 2.44 -1.58 -15.46
N VAL A 171 3.29 -0.71 -14.93
CA VAL A 171 4.44 -0.14 -15.60
C VAL A 171 5.67 -0.43 -14.76
N HIS A 172 6.66 -1.05 -15.39
CA HIS A 172 8.00 -1.19 -14.86
C HIS A 172 8.76 0.10 -15.14
N LEU A 173 9.31 0.74 -14.11
CA LEU A 173 10.14 1.93 -14.18
C LEU A 173 11.50 1.63 -13.55
N THR A 174 12.56 1.68 -14.33
CA THR A 174 13.93 1.53 -13.85
C THR A 174 14.62 2.88 -13.90
N VAL A 175 15.10 3.34 -12.75
CA VAL A 175 15.74 4.66 -12.61
C VAL A 175 17.21 4.48 -12.28
N ARG A 176 18.08 5.23 -12.96
CA ARG A 176 19.51 5.27 -12.65
C ARG A 176 19.71 5.84 -11.25
N SER A 177 20.44 5.10 -10.42
CA SER A 177 20.67 5.49 -9.03
C SER A 177 21.52 6.75 -8.94
N LEU A 178 22.56 6.88 -9.78
CA LEU A 178 23.39 8.08 -9.82
C LEU A 178 22.68 9.16 -10.64
N GLY A 179 22.47 10.32 -10.02
CA GLY A 179 21.93 11.49 -10.68
C GLY A 179 23.00 12.32 -11.38
N GLN A 180 22.56 13.25 -12.22
CA GLN A 180 23.42 14.22 -12.92
C GLN A 180 24.14 15.16 -11.93
N ASP A 181 23.54 15.40 -10.76
CA ASP A 181 24.14 16.11 -9.62
C ASP A 181 25.21 15.30 -8.86
N GLY A 182 25.51 14.08 -9.28
CA GLY A 182 26.45 13.17 -8.63
C GLY A 182 25.93 12.55 -7.34
N ARG A 183 24.67 12.80 -6.94
CA ARG A 183 24.05 12.20 -5.76
C ARG A 183 23.28 10.95 -6.13
N ARG A 184 23.25 9.98 -5.21
CA ARG A 184 22.49 8.75 -5.42
C ARG A 184 21.08 8.84 -4.89
N LEU A 185 20.15 8.32 -5.68
CA LEU A 185 18.75 8.14 -5.31
C LEU A 185 18.64 7.16 -4.14
N ASN A 186 18.14 7.65 -3.01
CA ASN A 186 17.99 6.86 -1.78
C ASN A 186 16.58 6.97 -1.20
N PRO A 187 15.58 6.36 -1.86
CA PRO A 187 14.19 6.45 -1.44
C PRO A 187 13.98 5.76 -0.10
N ARG A 188 13.37 6.50 0.80
CA ARG A 188 12.90 6.07 2.12
C ARG A 188 11.39 5.83 2.09
N LYS A 189 10.86 5.40 3.23
CA LYS A 189 9.43 5.09 3.38
C LYS A 189 8.52 6.30 3.13
N ALA A 190 8.99 7.51 3.47
CA ALA A 190 8.24 8.75 3.26
C ALA A 190 8.12 9.06 1.76
N ASP A 191 9.24 8.95 1.03
CA ASP A 191 9.30 9.19 -0.41
C ASP A 191 8.34 8.27 -1.17
N LEU A 192 8.22 7.00 -0.76
CA LEU A 192 7.24 6.09 -1.35
C LEU A 192 5.79 6.53 -1.17
N GLN A 193 5.45 7.23 -0.09
CA GLN A 193 4.10 7.77 0.07
C GLN A 193 3.88 8.94 -0.88
N VAL A 194 4.86 9.86 -0.96
CA VAL A 194 4.84 11.00 -1.90
C VAL A 194 4.71 10.51 -3.34
N TRP A 195 5.46 9.47 -3.72
CA TRP A 195 5.37 8.91 -5.07
C TRP A 195 3.99 8.32 -5.39
N ARG A 196 3.34 7.65 -4.42
CA ARG A 196 1.96 7.17 -4.60
C ARG A 196 0.99 8.32 -4.77
N GLU A 197 1.11 9.37 -3.95
CA GLU A 197 0.22 10.53 -4.02
C GLU A 197 0.39 11.31 -5.33
N ARG A 198 1.63 11.46 -5.80
CA ARG A 198 1.95 12.03 -7.12
C ARG A 198 1.34 11.21 -8.25
N PHE A 199 1.60 9.90 -8.28
CA PHE A 199 1.04 9.03 -9.31
C PHE A 199 -0.50 9.02 -9.32
N ALA A 200 -1.14 9.02 -8.13
CA ALA A 200 -2.58 9.18 -8.03
C ALA A 200 -3.06 10.56 -8.55
N GLY A 201 -2.26 11.61 -8.36
CA GLY A 201 -2.49 12.93 -8.97
C GLY A 201 -2.49 12.87 -10.49
N GLU A 202 -1.46 12.27 -11.08
CA GLU A 202 -1.33 12.12 -12.53
C GLU A 202 -2.46 11.31 -13.16
N LEU A 203 -2.99 10.32 -12.45
CA LEU A 203 -4.17 9.56 -12.86
C LEU A 203 -5.44 10.43 -12.84
N ARG A 204 -5.62 11.22 -11.78
CA ARG A 204 -6.79 12.11 -11.65
C ARG A 204 -6.81 13.21 -12.71
N LEU A 205 -5.66 13.78 -13.04
CA LEU A 205 -5.54 14.76 -14.12
C LEU A 205 -5.96 14.19 -15.49
N ARG A 206 -5.91 12.86 -15.64
CA ARG A 206 -6.30 12.12 -16.85
C ARG A 206 -7.66 11.41 -16.70
N GLY A 207 -8.48 11.85 -15.76
CA GLY A 207 -9.85 11.37 -15.60
C GLY A 207 -10.01 10.05 -14.83
N ILE A 208 -8.94 9.45 -14.33
CA ILE A 208 -9.02 8.22 -13.53
C ILE A 208 -9.14 8.57 -12.05
N ALA A 209 -10.25 8.17 -11.45
CA ALA A 209 -10.41 8.24 -9.99
C ALA A 209 -9.37 7.35 -9.32
N ALA A 210 -8.42 7.97 -8.62
CA ALA A 210 -7.33 7.28 -7.96
C ALA A 210 -7.00 7.96 -6.63
N GLU A 211 -6.62 7.16 -5.64
CA GLU A 211 -6.19 7.63 -4.33
C GLU A 211 -4.99 6.82 -3.81
N ALA A 212 -4.25 7.40 -2.87
CA ALA A 212 -3.04 6.83 -2.30
C ALA A 212 -3.12 6.80 -0.77
N THR A 213 -4.15 6.16 -0.22
CA THR A 213 -4.41 6.17 1.22
C THR A 213 -3.61 5.09 1.94
N PRO A 214 -2.81 5.45 2.96
CA PRO A 214 -2.08 4.47 3.76
C PRO A 214 -3.01 3.40 4.32
N ARG A 215 -2.58 2.13 4.30
CA ARG A 215 -3.40 0.99 4.75
C ARG A 215 -4.05 1.20 6.13
N ARG A 216 -3.29 1.75 7.08
CA ARG A 216 -3.76 2.01 8.45
C ARG A 216 -4.95 2.96 8.49
N THR A 217 -4.99 3.94 7.60
CA THR A 217 -6.03 4.95 7.52
C THR A 217 -7.36 4.34 7.08
N ARG A 218 -7.32 3.27 6.30
CA ARG A 218 -8.49 2.49 5.87
C ARG A 218 -8.96 1.46 6.92
N GLY A 219 -8.53 1.58 8.17
CA GLY A 219 -8.83 0.59 9.23
C GLY A 219 -8.14 -0.76 9.07
N ARG A 220 -7.32 -0.97 8.03
CA ARG A 220 -6.64 -2.26 7.78
C ARG A 220 -5.32 -2.34 8.56
N ILE A 221 -5.37 -2.98 9.71
CA ILE A 221 -4.20 -3.12 10.60
C ILE A 221 -3.28 -4.24 10.13
N ARG A 222 -3.86 -5.36 9.70
CA ARG A 222 -3.13 -6.56 9.30
C ARG A 222 -2.32 -6.28 8.03
N LYS A 223 -1.09 -6.79 8.02
CA LYS A 223 -0.33 -6.90 6.77
C LYS A 223 -0.91 -8.07 5.97
N ALA A 224 -0.91 -7.95 4.65
CA ALA A 224 -1.14 -9.11 3.80
C ALA A 224 -0.08 -10.17 4.13
N ASP A 225 -0.48 -11.43 4.04
CA ASP A 225 0.44 -12.54 4.22
C ASP A 225 1.46 -12.55 3.09
N ARG A 226 2.66 -13.07 3.37
CA ARG A 226 3.70 -13.19 2.34
C ARG A 226 3.25 -14.18 1.28
N GLY A 227 3.60 -13.94 0.02
CA GLY A 227 3.25 -14.81 -1.11
C GLY A 227 3.61 -16.29 -0.86
N ALA A 228 4.79 -16.56 -0.27
CA ALA A 228 5.18 -17.92 0.10
C ALA A 228 4.24 -18.60 1.12
N VAL A 229 3.74 -17.83 2.10
CA VAL A 229 2.78 -18.34 3.10
C VAL A 229 1.43 -18.62 2.45
N MET A 230 0.99 -17.73 1.55
CA MET A 230 -0.25 -17.93 0.77
C MET A 230 -0.16 -19.17 -0.12
N ALA A 231 0.94 -19.33 -0.87
CA ALA A 231 1.18 -20.47 -1.74
C ALA A 231 1.21 -21.81 -0.97
N LEU A 232 1.79 -21.85 0.24
CA LEU A 232 1.74 -23.04 1.10
C LEU A 232 0.31 -23.39 1.50
N ARG A 233 -0.49 -22.39 1.90
CA ARG A 233 -1.91 -22.59 2.25
C ARG A 233 -2.76 -23.03 1.07
N GLU A 234 -2.53 -22.48 -0.11
CA GLU A 234 -3.18 -22.93 -1.36
C GLU A 234 -2.89 -24.40 -1.65
N ARG A 235 -1.65 -24.84 -1.37
CA ARG A 235 -1.24 -26.24 -1.43
C ARG A 235 -1.73 -27.09 -0.25
N LYS A 236 -2.57 -26.53 0.63
CA LYS A 236 -3.08 -27.16 1.88
C LYS A 236 -1.97 -27.59 2.86
N ILE A 237 -0.77 -27.03 2.74
CA ILE A 237 0.34 -27.26 3.66
C ILE A 237 0.27 -26.20 4.75
N THR A 238 0.26 -26.61 6.02
CA THR A 238 0.25 -25.66 7.14
C THR A 238 1.63 -25.01 7.27
N PRO A 239 1.75 -23.68 7.11
CA PRO A 239 3.01 -22.98 7.29
C PRO A 239 3.50 -23.07 8.73
N GLU A 240 4.82 -23.19 8.92
CA GLU A 240 5.43 -23.24 10.26
C GLU A 240 5.06 -22.02 11.12
N VAL A 241 4.98 -20.84 10.51
CA VAL A 241 4.54 -19.61 11.16
C VAL A 241 3.10 -19.67 11.69
N ASP A 242 2.24 -20.48 11.09
CA ASP A 242 0.86 -20.68 11.53
C ASP A 242 0.81 -21.67 12.69
N ARG A 243 1.60 -22.75 12.64
CA ARG A 243 1.76 -23.72 13.73
C ARG A 243 2.29 -23.05 15.00
N LEU A 244 3.40 -22.33 14.89
CA LEU A 244 4.04 -21.63 16.02
C LEU A 244 3.10 -20.58 16.64
N ALA A 245 2.35 -19.84 15.82
CA ALA A 245 1.38 -18.86 16.32
C ALA A 245 0.24 -19.52 17.12
N ARG A 246 -0.23 -20.70 16.72
CA ARG A 246 -1.25 -21.46 17.46
C ARG A 246 -0.70 -22.00 18.78
N GLU A 247 0.51 -22.55 18.76
CA GLU A 247 1.17 -23.07 19.97
C GLU A 247 1.42 -21.96 21.01
N GLU A 248 1.86 -20.79 20.56
CA GLU A 248 2.06 -19.62 21.43
C GLU A 248 0.73 -19.21 22.11
N VAL A 249 -0.36 -19.12 21.35
CA VAL A 249 -1.67 -18.76 21.90
C VAL A 249 -2.19 -19.83 22.87
N LEU A 250 -2.03 -21.11 22.56
CA LEU A 250 -2.43 -22.20 23.45
C LEU A 250 -1.66 -22.17 24.78
N ARG A 251 -0.35 -21.88 24.72
CA ARG A 251 0.48 -21.75 25.93
C ARG A 251 0.02 -20.59 26.81
N GLU A 252 -0.33 -19.45 26.21
CA GLU A 252 -0.85 -18.29 26.94
C GLU A 252 -2.20 -18.57 27.60
N VAL A 253 -3.12 -19.20 26.87
CA VAL A 253 -4.46 -19.55 27.39
C VAL A 253 -4.33 -20.54 28.57
N ARG A 254 -3.50 -21.58 28.44
CA ARG A 254 -3.24 -22.54 29.53
C ARG A 254 -2.54 -21.89 30.73
N GLY A 255 -1.66 -20.93 30.48
CA GLY A 255 -0.92 -20.24 31.54
C GLY A 255 -1.68 -19.13 32.26
N GLY A 256 -2.95 -18.85 31.90
CA GLY A 256 -3.76 -17.77 32.49
C GLY A 256 -3.21 -16.36 32.29
N LYS A 257 -2.14 -16.19 31.50
CA LYS A 257 -1.47 -14.91 31.27
C LYS A 257 -2.01 -14.29 29.99
N THR A 258 -3.09 -13.53 30.13
CA THR A 258 -3.59 -12.64 29.07
C THR A 258 -2.86 -11.31 29.15
N THR A 259 -1.54 -11.29 28.96
CA THR A 259 -0.82 -10.02 28.88
C THR A 259 -1.10 -9.36 27.53
N GLU A 260 -1.82 -8.24 27.58
CA GLU A 260 -1.89 -7.29 26.46
C GLU A 260 -0.47 -6.79 26.18
N ARG A 261 0.00 -6.98 24.95
CA ARG A 261 1.36 -6.57 24.59
C ARG A 261 1.36 -5.07 24.34
N ALA A 262 2.42 -4.37 24.79
CA ALA A 262 2.52 -2.91 24.64
C ALA A 262 2.34 -2.40 23.20
N TRP A 263 2.68 -3.21 22.19
CA TRP A 263 2.47 -2.87 20.78
C TRP A 263 1.02 -3.02 20.31
N GLU A 264 0.21 -3.87 20.94
CA GLU A 264 -1.23 -4.00 20.67
C GLU A 264 -1.96 -2.72 21.09
N ASN A 265 -1.61 -2.19 22.27
CA ASN A 265 -2.16 -0.93 22.76
C ASN A 265 -1.76 0.26 21.88
N ARG A 266 -0.49 0.32 21.43
CA ARG A 266 -0.07 1.35 20.45
C ARG A 266 -0.81 1.26 19.12
N ILE A 267 -1.15 0.06 18.66
CA ILE A 267 -1.94 -0.13 17.44
C ILE A 267 -3.36 0.37 17.65
N ARG A 268 -3.98 0.02 18.79
CA ARG A 268 -5.33 0.42 19.16
C ARG A 268 -5.44 1.94 19.29
N SER A 269 -4.62 2.56 20.14
CA SER A 269 -4.62 4.02 20.34
C SER A 269 -4.40 4.77 19.02
N ARG A 270 -3.55 4.25 18.12
CA ARG A 270 -3.35 4.86 16.81
C ARG A 270 -4.58 4.75 15.91
N GLN A 271 -5.26 3.61 15.92
CA GLN A 271 -6.49 3.45 15.15
C GLN A 271 -7.62 4.30 15.71
N ASP A 272 -7.73 4.40 17.03
CA ASP A 272 -8.72 5.26 17.67
C ASP A 272 -8.45 6.72 17.31
N ALA A 273 -7.19 7.18 17.33
CA ALA A 273 -6.84 8.51 16.87
C ALA A 273 -7.21 8.76 15.40
N ILE A 274 -7.03 7.76 14.51
CA ILE A 274 -7.44 7.87 13.09
C ILE A 274 -8.97 8.00 12.99
N ARG A 275 -9.72 7.16 13.72
CA ARG A 275 -11.19 7.20 13.73
C ARG A 275 -11.71 8.53 14.26
N GLN A 276 -11.17 9.00 15.38
CA GLN A 276 -11.52 10.29 15.95
C GLN A 276 -11.24 11.42 14.96
N ARG A 277 -10.11 11.39 14.25
CA ARG A 277 -9.81 12.39 13.23
C ARG A 277 -10.84 12.45 12.11
N TYR A 278 -11.38 11.31 11.67
CA TYR A 278 -12.48 11.29 10.71
C TYR A 278 -13.78 11.89 11.29
N LEU A 279 -14.08 11.59 12.55
CA LEU A 279 -15.26 12.16 13.23
C LEU A 279 -15.12 13.68 13.41
N ASP A 280 -13.92 14.17 13.73
CA ASP A 280 -13.61 15.60 13.80
C ASP A 280 -13.89 16.29 12.46
N TYR A 281 -13.45 15.69 11.34
CA TYR A 281 -13.75 16.22 10.00
C TYR A 281 -15.25 16.19 9.68
N ALA A 282 -15.96 15.14 10.05
CA ALA A 282 -17.41 15.09 9.87
C ALA A 282 -18.13 16.19 10.68
N ALA A 283 -17.71 16.43 11.93
CA ALA A 283 -18.24 17.50 12.76
C ALA A 283 -17.90 18.90 12.20
N GLU A 284 -16.71 19.07 11.63
CA GLU A 284 -16.34 20.32 10.98
C GLU A 284 -17.15 20.60 9.71
N LEU A 285 -17.36 19.60 8.85
CA LEU A 285 -18.20 19.74 7.65
C LEU A 285 -19.62 20.19 8.00
N GLN A 286 -20.21 19.63 9.05
CA GLN A 286 -21.55 20.02 9.50
C GLN A 286 -21.63 21.45 10.03
N ARG A 287 -20.55 22.01 10.56
CA ARG A 287 -20.53 23.41 11.02
C ARG A 287 -20.71 24.41 9.86
N SER A 288 -20.48 23.99 8.62
CA SER A 288 -20.74 24.83 7.44
C SER A 288 -22.24 25.02 7.15
N GLY A 289 -23.10 24.09 7.60
CA GLY A 289 -24.54 24.07 7.31
C GLY A 289 -24.91 23.84 5.84
N ALA A 290 -23.94 23.52 4.97
CA ALA A 290 -24.21 23.26 3.56
C ALA A 290 -24.69 21.81 3.34
N ALA A 291 -25.76 21.61 2.57
CA ALA A 291 -26.34 20.28 2.33
C ALA A 291 -25.33 19.26 1.75
N ARG A 292 -24.39 19.72 0.91
CA ARG A 292 -23.31 18.87 0.37
C ARG A 292 -22.33 18.42 1.46
N ASP A 293 -22.08 19.27 2.44
CA ASP A 293 -21.12 19.01 3.51
C ASP A 293 -21.76 18.10 4.57
N ASP A 294 -23.06 18.25 4.82
CA ASP A 294 -23.83 17.32 5.64
C ASP A 294 -23.87 15.91 5.04
N ALA A 295 -24.07 15.81 3.72
CA ALA A 295 -24.04 14.53 3.01
C ALA A 295 -22.66 13.85 3.15
N LEU A 296 -21.58 14.60 2.93
CA LEU A 296 -20.21 14.11 3.08
C LEU A 296 -19.91 13.70 4.53
N ALA A 297 -20.35 14.48 5.52
CA ALA A 297 -20.22 14.14 6.93
C ALA A 297 -20.92 12.82 7.28
N GLY A 298 -22.13 12.60 6.74
CA GLY A 298 -22.85 11.33 6.84
C GLY A 298 -22.06 10.15 6.27
N GLN A 299 -21.49 10.32 5.07
CA GLN A 299 -20.65 9.30 4.43
C GLN A 299 -19.38 8.99 5.24
N ILE A 300 -18.73 10.01 5.81
CA ILE A 300 -17.55 9.81 6.66
C ILE A 300 -17.89 9.00 7.91
N ARG A 301 -19.02 9.28 8.57
CA ARG A 301 -19.46 8.49 9.73
C ARG A 301 -19.74 7.04 9.36
N GLN A 302 -20.42 6.82 8.24
CA GLN A 302 -20.66 5.46 7.75
C GLN A 302 -19.35 4.75 7.42
N PHE A 303 -18.39 5.44 6.79
CA PHE A 303 -17.06 4.90 6.51
C PHE A 303 -16.33 4.48 7.79
N VAL A 304 -16.38 5.28 8.87
CA VAL A 304 -15.79 4.93 10.17
C VAL A 304 -16.50 3.71 10.79
N LYS A 305 -17.83 3.63 10.68
CA LYS A 305 -18.62 2.50 11.17
C LYS A 305 -18.30 1.20 10.43
N ASP A 306 -18.05 1.29 9.12
CA ASP A 306 -17.68 0.16 8.26
C ASP A 306 -16.22 -0.28 8.43
N MET A 307 -15.39 0.46 9.18
CA MET A 307 -13.99 0.08 9.36
C MET A 307 -13.87 -1.25 10.10
N PRO A 308 -12.94 -2.13 9.66
CA PRO A 308 -12.68 -3.38 10.37
C PRO A 308 -12.33 -3.16 11.85
N ALA A 309 -12.69 -4.14 12.68
CA ALA A 309 -12.29 -4.18 14.07
C ALA A 309 -10.75 -4.13 14.22
N VAL A 310 -10.27 -3.57 15.33
CA VAL A 310 -8.83 -3.44 15.62
C VAL A 310 -8.27 -4.78 16.10
N GLU A 311 -8.31 -5.78 15.24
CA GLU A 311 -7.91 -7.14 15.56
C GLU A 311 -6.56 -7.48 14.93
N THR A 312 -5.64 -7.96 15.78
CA THR A 312 -4.39 -8.55 15.34
C THR A 312 -4.63 -10.01 14.97
N ARG A 313 -3.66 -10.63 14.28
CA ARG A 313 -3.72 -12.06 13.98
C ARG A 313 -3.86 -12.92 15.25
N ARG A 314 -3.27 -12.48 16.37
CA ARG A 314 -3.37 -13.14 17.68
C ARG A 314 -4.78 -13.04 18.26
N HIS A 315 -5.46 -11.90 18.13
CA HIS A 315 -6.86 -11.75 18.59
C HIS A 315 -7.79 -12.70 17.85
N VAL A 316 -7.63 -12.81 16.53
CA VAL A 316 -8.42 -13.75 15.72
C VAL A 316 -8.17 -15.19 16.13
N LEU A 317 -6.90 -15.60 16.28
CA LEU A 317 -6.56 -16.96 16.74
C LEU A 317 -7.09 -17.26 18.14
N LYS A 318 -7.08 -16.27 19.05
CA LYS A 318 -7.66 -16.42 20.40
C LYS A 318 -9.17 -16.63 20.32
N ARG A 319 -9.88 -15.85 19.49
CA ARG A 319 -11.32 -16.02 19.28
C ARG A 319 -11.65 -17.38 18.68
N GLU A 320 -10.97 -17.77 17.61
CA GLU A 320 -11.16 -19.08 16.96
C GLU A 320 -10.92 -20.24 17.93
N LEU A 321 -9.87 -20.16 18.76
CA LEU A 321 -9.58 -21.19 19.77
C LEU A 321 -10.61 -21.21 20.91
N SER A 322 -11.12 -20.04 21.32
CA SER A 322 -12.22 -19.96 22.30
C SER A 322 -13.49 -20.56 21.74
N GLU A 323 -13.89 -20.19 20.53
CA GLU A 323 -15.08 -20.72 19.84
C GLU A 323 -14.97 -22.25 19.66
N LEU A 324 -13.79 -22.76 19.31
CA LEU A 324 -13.53 -24.20 19.24
C LEU A 324 -13.64 -24.88 20.61
N ALA A 325 -13.10 -24.27 21.67
CA ALA A 325 -13.24 -24.80 23.03
C ALA A 325 -14.71 -24.82 23.48
N ASP A 326 -15.47 -23.75 23.21
CA ASP A 326 -16.89 -23.62 23.52
C ASP A 326 -17.75 -24.57 22.70
N SER A 327 -17.40 -24.83 21.44
CA SER A 327 -18.08 -25.82 20.59
C SER A 327 -17.86 -27.26 21.10
N ARG A 328 -16.63 -27.59 21.53
CA ARG A 328 -16.30 -28.89 22.12
C ARG A 328 -16.99 -29.09 23.47
N ARG A 329 -17.03 -28.05 24.31
CA ARG A 329 -17.74 -28.08 25.58
C ARG A 329 -19.24 -28.31 25.37
N ARG A 330 -19.87 -27.57 24.44
CA ARG A 330 -21.28 -27.77 24.09
C ARG A 330 -21.57 -29.17 23.52
N SER A 331 -20.65 -29.71 22.72
CA SER A 331 -20.78 -31.07 22.17
C SER A 331 -20.66 -32.14 23.27
N ALA A 332 -19.75 -31.95 24.23
CA ALA A 332 -19.61 -32.83 25.39
C ALA A 332 -20.79 -32.73 26.37
N GLU A 333 -21.35 -31.54 26.56
CA GLU A 333 -22.56 -31.34 27.36
C GLU A 333 -23.79 -31.98 26.69
N GLN A 334 -23.88 -31.96 25.36
CA GLN A 334 -24.93 -32.66 24.61
C GLN A 334 -24.79 -34.19 24.68
N SER A 335 -23.57 -34.75 24.57
CA SER A 335 -23.37 -36.20 24.69
C SER A 335 -23.72 -36.72 26.08
N VAL A 336 -23.35 -36.01 27.15
CA VAL A 336 -23.70 -36.36 28.53
C VAL A 336 -25.21 -36.27 28.79
N ASN A 337 -25.92 -35.37 28.09
CA ASN A 337 -27.37 -35.23 28.22
C ASN A 337 -28.14 -36.30 27.42
N VAL A 338 -27.54 -36.84 26.35
CA VAL A 338 -28.08 -38.00 25.61
C VAL A 338 -27.91 -39.28 26.44
N ASP A 339 -26.73 -39.51 27.03
CA ASP A 339 -26.49 -40.68 27.90
C ASP A 339 -27.43 -40.68 29.13
N ARG A 340 -27.66 -39.53 29.77
CA ARG A 340 -28.62 -39.42 30.89
C ARG A 340 -30.07 -39.70 30.48
N ARG A 341 -30.46 -39.35 29.24
CA ARG A 341 -31.80 -39.64 28.72
C ARG A 341 -31.98 -41.10 28.33
N ASP A 342 -30.88 -41.79 27.99
CA ASP A 342 -30.90 -43.21 27.69
C ASP A 342 -30.92 -44.06 28.97
N ASP A 343 -30.17 -43.66 30.01
CA ASP A 343 -30.21 -44.30 31.33
C ASP A 343 -31.60 -44.18 32.01
N THR A 344 -32.22 -43.00 31.93
CA THR A 344 -33.59 -42.80 32.48
C THR A 344 -34.66 -43.61 31.74
N ARG A 345 -34.50 -43.83 30.43
CA ARG A 345 -35.39 -44.71 29.65
C ARG A 345 -35.14 -46.20 29.91
N ARG A 346 -33.93 -46.57 30.33
CA ARG A 346 -33.59 -47.96 30.66
C ARG A 346 -34.11 -48.39 32.03
N ASP A 347 -34.15 -47.46 32.99
CA ASP A 347 -34.74 -47.68 34.31
C ASP A 347 -36.27 -47.77 34.29
N GLU A 348 -36.96 -47.05 33.40
CA GLU A 348 -38.42 -47.16 33.24
C GLU A 348 -38.88 -48.47 32.58
N ARG A 349 -37.97 -49.20 31.91
CA ARG A 349 -38.27 -50.47 31.22
C ARG A 349 -37.95 -51.71 32.07
N SER A 350 -37.39 -51.52 33.27
CA SER A 350 -37.02 -52.58 34.21
C SER A 350 -37.92 -52.65 35.46
N LYS A 351 -39.10 -52.02 35.43
CA LYS A 351 -40.13 -52.13 36.49
C LYS A 351 -41.35 -52.90 36.03
#